data_AF-A0A7N2LFN4-F1
#
_entry.id   AF-A0A7N2LFN4-F1
#
_cell.length_a   1.000
_cell.length_b   1.000
_cell.length_c   1.000
_cell.angle_alpha   90.00
_cell.angle_beta   90.00
_cell.angle_gamma   90.00
#
_symmetry.space_group_name_H-M   'P 1'
#
loop_
_entity.id
_entity.type
_entity.pdbx_description
1 polymer ?
#
loop_
_entity_poly.entity_id
_entity_poly.type
_entity_poly.pdbx_seq_one_letter_code
_entity_poly.pdbx_strand_id
1 'polypeptide(L)'
;MIVEVFLDPNRDLAGHDPIIITQFNVSKGIKDSILVNFGECGLASSLASFQVKYVNPITKLCIIRASREEYQKVWSAITMVRSIGNCPVLFNLLDLSGSIKACRNVTLKYDELKFEQYKPVVGACLAIDAIQILEH
;
A
#
# COMPACT_ATOMS: atom_id res chain seq x y z
N MET A 1 -1.02 -12.22 0.33
CA MET A 1 -1.14 -11.26 -0.78
C MET A 1 -0.01 -10.26 -0.68
N ILE A 2 0.71 -10.06 -1.77
CA ILE A 2 1.70 -8.98 -1.92
C ILE A 2 1.00 -7.91 -2.75
N VAL A 3 0.93 -6.70 -2.21
CA VAL A 3 0.18 -5.60 -2.82
C VAL A 3 1.08 -4.38 -2.85
N GLU A 4 1.04 -3.65 -3.95
CA GLU A 4 1.67 -2.36 -4.12
C GLU A 4 0.65 -1.24 -3.95
N VAL A 5 1.05 -0.16 -3.28
CA VAL A 5 0.21 1.03 -3.06
C VAL A 5 0.73 2.18 -3.92
N PHE A 6 -0.05 2.60 -4.91
CA PHE A 6 0.22 3.81 -5.65
C PHE A 6 -0.49 4.98 -4.99
N LEU A 7 0.28 6.02 -4.68
CA LEU A 7 -0.26 7.34 -4.35
C LEU A 7 -0.43 8.08 -5.67
N ASP A 8 -1.63 8.56 -5.98
CA ASP A 8 -1.84 9.37 -7.18
C ASP A 8 -1.71 10.86 -6.82
N PRO A 9 -0.59 11.52 -7.16
CA PRO A 9 -0.41 12.94 -6.89
C PRO A 9 -1.31 13.81 -7.77
N ASN A 10 -1.87 13.28 -8.86
CA ASN A 10 -2.75 14.04 -9.76
C ASN A 10 -4.22 14.04 -9.32
N ARG A 11 -4.57 13.25 -8.31
CA ARG A 11 -5.96 13.07 -7.87
C ARG A 11 -6.41 13.94 -6.70
N ASP A 12 -5.55 14.78 -6.11
CA ASP A 12 -6.05 15.76 -5.13
C ASP A 12 -5.33 17.12 -5.16
N LEU A 13 -6.15 18.16 -5.42
CA LEU A 13 -5.86 19.59 -5.33
C LEU A 13 -6.10 20.15 -3.91
N ALA A 14 -6.18 19.32 -2.88
CA ALA A 14 -6.43 19.78 -1.51
C ALA A 14 -5.21 19.52 -0.64
N GLY A 15 -4.51 20.60 -0.27
CA GLY A 15 -3.24 20.56 0.40
C GLY A 15 -3.22 19.88 1.77
N HIS A 16 -1.98 19.59 2.15
CA HIS A 16 -1.43 19.32 3.47
C HIS A 16 -1.30 17.85 3.91
N ASP A 17 -0.04 17.57 4.25
CA ASP A 17 0.59 16.40 4.82
C ASP A 17 0.70 15.13 3.94
N PRO A 18 1.92 14.77 3.48
CA PRO A 18 2.13 13.50 2.81
C PRO A 18 1.80 12.38 3.78
N ILE A 19 0.71 11.63 3.53
CA ILE A 19 0.39 10.48 4.36
C ILE A 19 1.52 9.46 4.22
N ILE A 20 2.19 9.21 5.34
CA ILE A 20 3.10 8.09 5.46
C ILE A 20 2.25 6.82 5.36
N ILE A 21 2.57 5.99 4.36
CA ILE A 21 1.97 4.68 4.21
C ILE A 21 2.48 3.83 5.38
N THR A 22 1.63 3.69 6.41
CA THR A 22 1.89 2.88 7.60
C THR A 22 1.00 1.66 7.61
N GLN A 23 1.39 0.63 8.38
CA GLN A 23 0.57 -0.56 8.57
C GLN A 23 -0.83 -0.22 9.12
N PHE A 24 -0.91 0.77 10.01
CA PHE A 24 -2.16 1.24 10.59
C PHE A 24 -3.07 1.85 9.52
N ASN A 25 -2.56 2.81 8.74
CA ASN A 25 -3.34 3.51 7.72
C ASN A 25 -3.85 2.55 6.64
N VAL A 26 -3.00 1.63 6.17
CA VAL A 26 -3.38 0.60 5.20
C VAL A 26 -4.42 -0.36 5.79
N SER A 27 -4.20 -0.84 7.02
CA SER A 27 -5.15 -1.74 7.67
C SER A 27 -6.51 -1.07 7.89
N LYS A 28 -6.53 0.21 8.26
CA LYS A 28 -7.77 0.96 8.50
C LYS A 28 -8.52 1.14 7.18
N GLY A 29 -7.86 1.67 6.14
CA GLY A 29 -8.51 1.91 4.84
C GLY A 29 -9.11 0.65 4.22
N ILE A 30 -8.43 -0.50 4.35
CA ILE A 30 -8.97 -1.77 3.87
C ILE A 30 -10.16 -2.24 4.71
N LYS A 31 -10.09 -2.12 6.05
CA LYS A 31 -11.22 -2.48 6.93
C LYS A 31 -12.45 -1.62 6.66
N ASP A 32 -12.26 -0.32 6.48
CA ASP A 32 -13.33 0.62 6.14
C ASP A 32 -13.96 0.24 4.78
N SER A 33 -13.12 -0.13 3.79
CA SER A 33 -13.62 -0.64 2.50
C SER A 33 -14.37 -1.96 2.62
N ILE A 34 -13.91 -2.89 3.46
CA ILE A 34 -14.64 -4.14 3.72
C ILE A 34 -16.01 -3.83 4.34
N LEU A 35 -16.05 -2.92 5.31
CA LEU A 35 -17.29 -2.52 5.98
C LEU A 35 -18.29 -1.91 4.99
N VAL A 36 -17.84 -0.97 4.15
CA VAL A 36 -18.70 -0.29 3.18
C VAL A 36 -19.25 -1.26 2.13
N ASN A 37 -18.45 -2.21 1.65
CA ASN A 37 -18.84 -3.07 0.53
C ASN A 37 -19.49 -4.40 0.96
N PHE A 38 -19.18 -4.91 2.15
CA PHE A 38 -19.64 -6.22 2.65
C PHE A 38 -20.38 -6.15 3.99
N GLY A 39 -20.54 -4.96 4.57
CA GLY A 39 -21.22 -4.73 5.84
C GLY A 39 -20.47 -5.27 7.05
N GLU A 40 -21.12 -5.13 8.22
CA GLU A 40 -20.57 -5.57 9.52
C GLU A 40 -20.24 -7.06 9.55
N CYS A 41 -21.09 -7.90 8.94
CA CYS A 41 -20.87 -9.34 8.86
C CYS A 41 -19.62 -9.68 8.01
N GLY A 42 -19.43 -8.97 6.89
CA GLY A 42 -18.24 -9.11 6.05
C GLY A 42 -16.96 -8.69 6.75
N LEU A 43 -17.03 -7.60 7.51
CA LEU A 43 -15.91 -7.13 8.33
C LEU A 43 -15.59 -8.12 9.46
N ALA A 44 -16.59 -8.55 10.23
CA ALA A 44 -16.42 -9.46 11.36
C ALA A 44 -15.81 -10.81 10.93
N SER A 45 -16.31 -11.39 9.84
CA SER A 45 -15.76 -12.64 9.27
C SER A 45 -14.29 -12.51 8.85
N SER A 46 -13.91 -11.34 8.32
CA SER A 46 -12.54 -11.09 7.86
C SER A 46 -11.58 -10.69 8.99
N LEU A 47 -12.09 -10.13 10.10
CA LEU A 47 -11.29 -9.46 11.14
C LEU A 47 -10.24 -10.38 11.79
N ALA A 48 -10.60 -11.65 11.99
CA ALA A 48 -9.73 -12.63 12.63
C ALA A 48 -8.54 -13.04 11.74
N SER A 49 -8.72 -13.05 10.42
CA SER A 49 -7.73 -13.56 9.47
C SER A 49 -6.97 -12.46 8.72
N PHE A 50 -7.58 -11.28 8.58
CA PHE A 50 -7.02 -10.12 7.92
C PHE A 50 -5.98 -9.42 8.79
N GLN A 51 -4.72 -9.41 8.33
CA GLN A 51 -3.63 -8.68 8.99
C GLN A 51 -2.65 -8.11 7.98
N VAL A 52 -2.34 -6.82 8.08
CA VAL A 52 -1.21 -6.20 7.38
C VAL A 52 0.06 -6.58 8.16
N LYS A 53 1.00 -7.28 7.52
CA LYS A 53 2.21 -7.82 8.15
C LYS A 53 3.47 -7.01 7.87
N TYR A 54 3.50 -6.35 6.72
CA TYR A 54 4.65 -5.58 6.27
C TYR A 54 4.15 -4.45 5.40
N VAL A 55 4.80 -3.30 5.54
CA VAL A 55 4.61 -2.11 4.71
C VAL A 55 5.98 -1.46 4.59
N ASN A 56 6.42 -1.21 3.36
CA ASN A 56 7.58 -0.39 3.07
C ASN A 56 7.10 0.99 2.59
N PRO A 57 7.32 2.08 3.33
CA PRO A 57 6.88 3.40 2.91
C PRO A 57 7.70 3.97 1.74
N ILE A 58 8.88 3.41 1.44
CA ILE A 58 9.74 3.85 0.33
C ILE A 58 9.28 3.18 -0.96
N THR A 59 9.32 1.84 -1.02
CA THR A 59 8.93 1.06 -2.21
C THR A 59 7.43 0.87 -2.37
N LYS A 60 6.65 1.29 -1.36
CA LYS A 60 5.17 1.17 -1.29
C LYS A 60 4.63 -0.26 -1.34
N LEU A 61 5.48 -1.25 -1.06
CA LEU A 61 5.10 -2.66 -1.00
C LEU A 61 4.48 -3.02 0.34
N CYS A 62 3.44 -3.85 0.29
CA CYS A 62 2.70 -4.32 1.45
C CYS A 62 2.50 -5.84 1.39
N ILE A 63 2.61 -6.51 2.55
CA ILE A 63 2.23 -7.93 2.68
C ILE A 63 0.99 -8.01 3.55
N ILE A 64 -0.07 -8.57 2.98
CA ILE A 64 -1.37 -8.75 3.62
C ILE A 64 -1.65 -10.25 3.77
N ARG A 65 -1.99 -10.64 4.99
CA ARG A 65 -2.50 -11.96 5.33
C ARG A 65 -4.03 -11.93 5.31
N ALA A 66 -4.63 -12.97 4.75
CA ALA A 66 -6.04 -13.30 4.86
C ALA A 66 -6.18 -14.84 4.91
N SER A 67 -7.31 -15.36 5.38
CA SER A 67 -7.58 -16.80 5.30
C SER A 67 -7.95 -17.22 3.86
N ARG A 68 -7.93 -18.54 3.59
CA ARG A 68 -8.24 -19.07 2.25
C ARG A 68 -9.70 -18.91 1.87
N GLU A 69 -10.58 -18.80 2.87
CA GLU A 69 -12.01 -18.63 2.70
C GLU A 69 -12.35 -17.15 2.44
N GLU A 70 -11.56 -16.23 2.99
CA GLU A 70 -11.87 -14.79 3.00
C GLU A 70 -11.00 -13.95 2.06
N TYR A 71 -9.93 -14.51 1.48
CA TYR A 71 -8.99 -13.71 0.69
C TYR A 71 -9.65 -13.03 -0.53
N GLN A 72 -10.66 -13.65 -1.15
CA GLN A 72 -11.36 -13.05 -2.30
C GLN A 72 -12.16 -11.81 -1.89
N LYS A 73 -12.82 -11.86 -0.73
CA LYS A 73 -13.54 -10.73 -0.15
C LYS A 73 -12.58 -9.60 0.19
N VAL A 74 -11.47 -9.92 0.88
CA VAL A 74 -10.43 -8.94 1.21
C VAL A 74 -9.82 -8.34 -0.05
N TRP A 75 -9.50 -9.15 -1.06
CA TRP A 75 -8.94 -8.67 -2.32
C TRP A 75 -9.92 -7.75 -3.06
N SER A 76 -11.20 -8.12 -3.12
CA SER A 76 -12.25 -7.29 -3.70
C SER A 76 -12.39 -5.95 -2.96
N ALA A 77 -12.29 -5.94 -1.63
CA ALA A 77 -12.31 -4.69 -0.87
C ALA A 77 -11.07 -3.83 -1.15
N ILE A 78 -9.89 -4.44 -1.32
CA ILE A 78 -8.62 -3.74 -1.63
C ILE A 78 -8.72 -2.99 -2.95
N THR A 79 -9.28 -3.61 -4.00
CA THR A 79 -9.41 -2.96 -5.32
C THR A 79 -10.43 -1.80 -5.32
N MET A 80 -11.32 -1.77 -4.33
CA MET A 80 -12.31 -0.71 -4.14
C MET A 80 -11.84 0.44 -3.24
N VAL A 81 -10.65 0.35 -2.63
CA VAL A 81 -10.10 1.45 -1.83
C VAL A 81 -9.71 2.59 -2.78
N ARG A 82 -10.36 3.75 -2.60
CA ARG A 82 -10.10 4.96 -3.40
C ARG A 82 -9.18 5.96 -2.70
N SER A 83 -9.18 5.97 -1.36
CA SER A 83 -8.35 6.86 -0.56
C SER A 83 -8.00 6.23 0.78
N ILE A 84 -6.90 6.67 1.35
CA ILE A 84 -6.51 6.40 2.74
C ILE A 84 -6.31 7.76 3.40
N GLY A 85 -7.12 8.07 4.41
CA GLY A 85 -7.19 9.44 4.93
C GLY A 85 -7.63 10.39 3.82
N ASN A 86 -6.83 11.43 3.57
CA ASN A 86 -7.08 12.45 2.54
C ASN A 86 -6.21 12.24 1.29
N CYS A 87 -5.58 11.07 1.13
CA CYS A 87 -4.75 10.79 -0.05
C CYS A 87 -5.44 9.76 -0.96
N PRO A 88 -5.63 10.07 -2.25
CA PRO A 88 -6.07 9.11 -3.25
C PRO A 88 -5.04 8.00 -3.41
N VAL A 89 -5.51 6.76 -3.37
CA VAL A 89 -4.65 5.59 -3.53
C VAL A 89 -5.22 4.61 -4.53
N LEU A 90 -4.33 3.85 -5.15
CA LEU A 90 -4.67 2.67 -5.94
C LEU A 90 -3.84 1.49 -5.44
N PHE A 91 -4.48 0.35 -5.25
CA PHE A 91 -3.79 -0.88 -4.88
C PHE A 91 -3.61 -1.79 -6.10
N ASN A 92 -2.40 -2.31 -6.29
CA ASN A 92 -2.09 -3.30 -7.31
C ASN A 92 -1.65 -4.62 -6.66
N LEU A 93 -2.36 -5.71 -6.96
CA LEU A 93 -1.99 -7.03 -6.47
C LEU A 93 -0.84 -7.60 -7.31
N LEU A 94 0.31 -7.86 -6.69
CA LEU A 94 1.48 -8.40 -7.37
C LEU A 94 1.53 -9.93 -7.31
N ASP A 95 1.19 -10.52 -6.16
CA ASP A 95 1.28 -11.96 -5.97
C ASP A 95 0.34 -12.49 -4.86
N LEU A 96 -0.07 -13.74 -5.03
CA LEU A 96 -0.93 -14.50 -4.12
C LEU A 96 -0.22 -15.80 -3.73
N SER A 97 0.31 -15.86 -2.51
CA SER A 97 0.95 -17.07 -1.99
C SER A 97 0.32 -17.55 -0.67
N GLY A 98 0.29 -18.88 -0.50
CA GLY A 98 -0.24 -19.54 0.69
C GLY A 98 0.73 -19.61 1.88
N SER A 99 1.97 -19.15 1.73
CA SER A 99 2.99 -19.14 2.79
C SER A 99 3.66 -17.78 2.90
N ILE A 100 3.81 -17.29 4.14
CA ILE A 100 4.53 -16.04 4.43
C ILE A 100 5.99 -16.12 3.96
N LYS A 101 6.62 -17.31 4.00
CA LYS A 101 8.00 -17.49 3.53
C LYS A 101 8.12 -17.26 2.03
N ALA A 102 7.20 -17.81 1.24
CA ALA A 102 7.17 -17.60 -0.20
C ALA A 102 6.85 -16.14 -0.54
N CYS A 103 5.85 -15.54 0.13
CA CYS A 103 5.57 -14.11 0.01
C CYS A 103 6.81 -13.24 0.28
N ARG A 104 7.58 -13.56 1.33
CA ARG A 104 8.77 -12.80 1.70
C ARG A 104 9.82 -12.82 0.59
N ASN A 105 10.15 -13.98 0.05
CA ASN A 105 11.16 -14.09 -1.01
C ASN A 105 10.77 -13.32 -2.27
N VAL A 106 9.49 -13.39 -2.65
CA VAL A 106 8.97 -12.62 -3.79
C VAL A 106 8.97 -11.12 -3.50
N THR A 107 8.54 -10.73 -2.29
CA THR A 107 8.55 -9.32 -1.85
C THR A 107 9.95 -8.73 -1.87
N LEU A 108 10.96 -9.45 -1.38
CA LEU A 108 12.36 -8.97 -1.36
C LEU A 108 12.87 -8.71 -2.78
N LYS A 109 12.58 -9.60 -3.74
CA LYS A 109 12.97 -9.38 -5.14
C LYS A 109 12.30 -8.13 -5.73
N TYR A 110 11.00 -7.95 -5.47
CA TYR A 110 10.30 -6.75 -5.91
C TYR A 110 10.83 -5.47 -5.23
N ASP A 111 11.17 -5.56 -3.94
CA ASP A 111 11.70 -4.44 -3.16
C ASP A 111 13.06 -3.99 -3.70
N GLU A 112 13.97 -4.93 -3.98
CA GLU A 112 15.27 -4.67 -4.61
C GLU A 112 15.12 -4.03 -6.00
N LEU A 113 14.24 -4.59 -6.85
CA LEU A 113 13.99 -4.07 -8.19
C LEU A 113 13.40 -2.65 -8.15
N LYS A 114 12.44 -2.40 -7.25
CA LYS A 114 11.85 -1.08 -7.04
C LYS A 114 12.89 -0.10 -6.52
N PHE A 115 13.68 -0.50 -5.52
CA PHE A 115 14.69 0.35 -4.93
C PHE A 115 15.72 0.83 -5.97
N GLU A 116 16.19 -0.05 -6.85
CA GLU A 116 17.11 0.35 -7.93
C GLU A 116 16.46 1.32 -8.92
N GLN A 117 15.15 1.19 -9.18
CA GLN A 117 14.39 2.15 -9.99
C GLN A 117 14.22 3.52 -9.30
N TYR A 118 14.07 3.54 -7.97
CA TYR A 118 13.92 4.79 -7.20
C TYR A 118 15.23 5.55 -7.01
N LYS A 119 16.36 4.86 -6.96
CA LYS A 119 17.71 5.44 -6.77
C LYS A 119 18.03 6.61 -7.72
N PRO A 120 17.83 6.52 -9.05
CA PRO A 120 18.08 7.66 -9.95
C PRO A 120 17.09 8.82 -9.73
N VAL A 121 15.82 8.52 -9.41
CA VAL A 121 14.78 9.55 -9.18
C VAL A 121 15.11 10.37 -7.93
N VAL A 122 15.50 9.71 -6.84
CA VAL A 122 15.91 10.39 -5.60
C VAL A 122 17.19 11.22 -5.82
N GLY A 123 18.15 10.68 -6.57
CA GLY A 123 19.36 11.43 -6.96
C GLY A 123 19.04 12.71 -7.73
N ALA A 124 18.05 12.67 -8.63
CA ALA A 124 17.60 13.84 -9.38
C ALA A 124 16.85 14.86 -8.51
N CYS A 125 15.97 14.42 -7.60
CA CYS A 125 15.26 15.32 -6.68
C CYS A 125 16.22 16.06 -5.74
N LEU A 126 17.21 15.36 -5.16
CA LEU A 126 18.22 15.97 -4.29
C LEU A 126 19.08 17.00 -5.03
N ALA A 127 19.36 16.78 -6.33
CA ALA A 127 20.07 17.74 -7.15
C ALA A 127 19.26 19.01 -7.41
N ILE A 128 17.94 18.89 -7.61
CA ILE A 128 17.03 20.03 -7.81
C ILE A 128 16.89 20.84 -6.51
N ASP A 129 16.69 20.16 -5.37
CA ASP A 129 16.60 20.82 -4.06
C ASP A 129 17.90 21.57 -3.70
N ALA A 130 19.07 21.01 -4.06
CA ALA A 130 20.36 21.66 -3.84
C ALA A 130 20.56 22.91 -4.72
N ILE A 131 20.07 22.91 -5.96
CA ILE A 131 20.12 24.09 -6.84
C ILE A 131 19.23 25.21 -6.27
N GLN A 132 18.06 24.86 -5.75
CA GLN A 132 17.10 25.83 -5.21
C GLN A 132 17.58 26.50 -3.90
N ILE A 133 18.47 25.85 -3.15
CA ILE A 133 19.14 26.42 -1.96
C ILE A 133 20.31 27.34 -2.35
N LEU A 134 20.92 27.17 -3.52
CA LEU A 134 22.05 27.98 -4.00
C LEU A 134 21.61 29.27 -4.72
N GLU A 135 20.35 29.36 -5.15
CA GLU A 135 19.78 30.55 -5.81
C GLU A 135 19.17 31.57 -4.83
N HIS A 136 19.36 31.39 -3.51
CA HIS A 136 18.80 32.26 -2.46
C HIS A 136 19.86 32.71 -1.44
#